data_AF-A0AAD3H5P1-F1
#
_entry.id   AF-A0AAD3H5P1-F1
#
_cell.length_a   1.000
_cell.length_b   1.000
_cell.length_c   1.000
_cell.angle_alpha   90.00
_cell.angle_beta   90.00
_cell.angle_gamma   90.00
#
_symmetry.space_group_name_H-M   'P 1'
#
loop_
_entity.id
_entity.type
_entity.pdbx_description
1 polymer ?
#
loop_
_entity_poly.entity_id
_entity_poly.type
_entity_poly.pdbx_seq_one_letter_code
_entity_poly.pdbx_strand_id
1 'polypeptide(L)'
;MVLFKRSASANSYPGVGFGDDELQYCNNFKQQRQTPSSYQSFKRDGKKKTDSFNIQVILQYVAIVLLLIQCYRTTEKVSSANKSLTQLQEMYDETHNELLVLEDELDGAHEDFHKLQMKLLAGQSGIKLTHPSEATDEDRELIVKKVIEKQDHQSERISSLQKSLQKSYEIEIDRRFGQGPHYVEFSLTVNGNKKFMTIEMAPNHVMPHSVYNFLDMIENKVWDNTIFTYRNHVVSAALMDNQMRPKNVDESLQHKLAFPEYSHEFDHDEFTIGFAGLGPNFYVNTKDNSSLHGPGKQPHAKLMNDADPCFARIVIGHDAFNTFKEQPNGGARQLATIHTAKIIKLSKERQQKLASSNK
;
A
#
# COMPACT_ATOMS: atom_id res chain seq x y z
N MET A 1 6.12 44.48 15.36
CA MET A 1 7.48 44.07 14.92
C MET A 1 8.08 43.16 15.99
N VAL A 2 7.66 41.89 15.96
CA VAL A 2 8.16 40.84 16.85
C VAL A 2 9.23 40.07 16.09
N LEU A 3 10.49 40.28 16.46
CA LEU A 3 11.63 39.54 15.94
C LEU A 3 11.55 38.10 16.46
N PHE A 4 11.18 37.16 15.58
CA PHE A 4 11.42 35.75 15.84
C PHE A 4 12.93 35.48 15.82
N LYS A 5 13.54 35.51 17.01
CA LYS A 5 14.81 34.85 17.28
C LYS A 5 14.63 33.36 16.99
N ARG A 6 15.21 32.87 15.90
CA ARG A 6 15.52 31.44 15.74
C ARG A 6 16.46 31.03 16.87
N SER A 7 15.93 30.39 17.90
CA SER A 7 16.73 29.62 18.84
C SER A 7 17.23 28.38 18.11
N ALA A 8 18.52 28.31 17.89
CA ALA A 8 19.22 27.09 17.51
C ALA A 8 19.06 26.06 18.64
N SER A 9 18.07 25.18 18.54
CA SER A 9 18.08 23.91 19.26
C SER A 9 18.95 22.95 18.47
N ALA A 10 20.17 22.76 18.94
CA ALA A 10 21.03 21.64 18.55
C ALA A 10 20.36 20.35 19.01
N ASN A 11 19.50 19.79 18.17
CA ASN A 11 19.19 18.36 18.20
C ASN A 11 20.21 17.67 17.31
N SER A 12 21.28 17.22 17.96
CA SER A 12 22.12 16.15 17.47
C SER A 12 21.23 14.96 17.11
N TYR A 13 21.08 14.68 15.82
CA TYR A 13 20.56 13.40 15.36
C TYR A 13 21.50 12.30 15.89
N PRO A 14 21.02 11.31 16.65
CA PRO A 14 21.79 10.09 16.84
C PRO A 14 21.97 9.47 15.47
N GLY A 15 23.24 9.23 15.10
CA GLY A 15 23.61 8.63 13.84
C GLY A 15 22.83 7.34 13.62
N VAL A 16 22.17 7.26 12.47
CA VAL A 16 21.72 5.98 11.92
C VAL A 16 22.99 5.25 11.54
N GLY A 17 23.50 4.45 12.49
CA GLY A 17 24.44 3.40 12.19
C GLY A 17 23.74 2.43 11.26
N PHE A 18 24.10 2.48 9.99
CA PHE A 18 23.92 1.34 9.11
C PHE A 18 24.81 0.24 9.68
N GLY A 19 24.20 -0.62 10.48
CA GLY A 19 24.76 -1.91 10.84
C GLY A 19 24.91 -2.70 9.56
N ASP A 20 26.16 -2.89 9.16
CA ASP A 20 26.57 -3.96 8.29
C ASP A 20 26.28 -5.29 9.00
N ASP A 21 25.10 -5.88 8.76
CA ASP A 21 24.87 -7.31 8.99
C ASP A 21 23.68 -7.81 8.15
N GLU A 22 23.88 -8.97 7.54
CA GLU A 22 22.91 -9.83 6.84
C GLU A 22 22.47 -9.49 5.40
N LEU A 23 23.42 -9.70 4.46
CA LEU A 23 23.14 -10.43 3.21
C LEU A 23 24.09 -11.63 3.10
N GLN A 24 23.75 -12.70 3.82
CA GLN A 24 24.27 -14.06 3.57
C GLN A 24 23.25 -14.85 2.73
N TYR A 25 23.76 -15.73 1.85
CA TYR A 25 23.09 -16.55 0.80
C TYR A 25 22.89 -15.78 -0.53
N CYS A 26 23.47 -16.14 -1.69
CA CYS A 26 24.05 -17.38 -2.20
C CYS A 26 25.06 -17.05 -3.31
N ASN A 27 26.29 -17.58 -3.26
CA ASN A 27 27.03 -18.04 -4.45
C ASN A 27 28.21 -18.93 -4.03
N ASN A 28 27.91 -20.22 -3.92
CA ASN A 28 28.90 -21.30 -3.82
C ASN A 28 29.54 -21.52 -5.20
N PHE A 29 30.76 -21.04 -5.41
CA PHE A 29 31.66 -21.59 -6.44
C PHE A 29 32.92 -22.11 -5.75
N LYS A 30 32.85 -23.38 -5.34
CA LYS A 30 34.02 -24.16 -4.88
C LYS A 30 34.94 -24.40 -6.08
N GLN A 31 36.02 -23.63 -6.18
CA GLN A 31 37.13 -23.99 -7.06
C GLN A 31 37.97 -25.07 -6.34
N GLN A 32 37.79 -26.31 -6.78
CA GLN A 32 38.61 -27.46 -6.40
C GLN A 32 40.08 -27.19 -6.78
N ARG A 33 40.95 -27.08 -5.77
CA ARG A 33 42.38 -27.30 -5.93
C ARG A 33 42.61 -28.79 -6.13
N GLN A 34 42.87 -29.20 -7.37
CA GLN A 34 43.50 -30.49 -7.64
C GLN A 34 45.01 -30.27 -7.71
N THR A 35 45.71 -30.85 -6.73
CA THR A 35 47.14 -31.14 -6.81
C THR A 35 47.36 -32.41 -7.62
N PRO A 36 48.36 -32.46 -8.51
CA PRO A 36 49.05 -33.71 -8.79
C PRO A 36 50.49 -33.62 -8.30
N SER A 37 50.77 -34.36 -7.23
CA SER A 37 52.09 -34.84 -6.86
C SER A 37 52.17 -36.30 -7.29
N SER A 38 52.98 -36.62 -8.31
CA SER A 38 53.71 -37.90 -8.36
C SER A 38 54.83 -37.87 -9.41
N TYR A 39 56.04 -38.05 -8.88
CA TYR A 39 57.16 -38.85 -9.36
C TYR A 39 57.60 -38.84 -10.84
N GLN A 40 58.82 -38.31 -11.01
CA GLN A 40 60.00 -38.94 -11.62
C GLN A 40 59.78 -40.19 -12.49
N SER A 41 60.14 -40.13 -13.77
CA SER A 41 61.51 -40.38 -14.26
C SER A 41 61.42 -40.61 -15.77
N PHE A 42 62.18 -39.88 -16.59
CA PHE A 42 62.55 -40.35 -17.92
C PHE A 42 63.92 -39.80 -18.30
N LYS A 43 64.70 -40.71 -18.89
CA LYS A 43 66.14 -40.64 -19.12
C LYS A 43 66.56 -39.60 -20.17
N ARG A 44 67.85 -39.26 -20.06
CA ARG A 44 68.73 -38.68 -21.08
C ARG A 44 68.41 -39.16 -22.50
N ASP A 45 68.40 -38.21 -23.43
CA ASP A 45 69.24 -38.15 -24.64
C ASP A 45 69.02 -36.74 -25.23
N GLY A 46 70.01 -35.92 -25.53
CA GLY A 46 71.10 -36.17 -26.47
C GLY A 46 70.90 -35.23 -27.67
N LYS A 47 71.70 -34.16 -27.73
CA LYS A 47 72.00 -33.34 -28.93
C LYS A 47 70.83 -32.82 -29.78
N LYS A 48 70.66 -31.49 -29.76
CA LYS A 48 70.89 -30.59 -30.91
C LYS A 48 70.74 -29.13 -30.44
N LYS A 49 71.88 -28.55 -30.04
CA LYS A 49 72.08 -27.10 -29.94
C LYS A 49 72.31 -26.61 -31.36
N THR A 50 71.39 -25.78 -31.85
CA THR A 50 71.49 -24.71 -32.86
C THR A 50 70.12 -24.64 -33.52
N ASP A 51 69.22 -23.83 -32.93
CA ASP A 51 68.01 -23.21 -33.54
C ASP A 51 67.07 -22.61 -32.45
N SER A 52 67.25 -22.95 -31.17
CA SER A 52 66.36 -22.50 -30.08
C SER A 52 66.47 -21.01 -29.71
N PHE A 53 67.54 -20.31 -30.10
CA PHE A 53 67.72 -18.89 -29.77
C PHE A 53 66.78 -17.98 -30.58
N ASN A 54 66.52 -18.34 -31.85
CA ASN A 54 65.61 -17.59 -32.70
C ASN A 54 64.15 -17.71 -32.23
N ILE A 55 63.77 -18.86 -31.68
CA ILE A 55 62.39 -19.09 -31.19
C ILE A 55 62.07 -18.19 -29.98
N GLN A 56 63.03 -17.98 -29.07
CA GLN A 56 62.79 -17.16 -27.86
C GLN A 56 62.60 -15.67 -28.20
N VAL A 57 63.38 -15.16 -29.16
CA VAL A 57 63.24 -13.77 -29.65
C VAL A 57 61.87 -13.60 -30.34
N ILE A 58 61.47 -14.55 -31.20
CA ILE A 58 60.16 -14.52 -31.86
C ILE A 58 59.03 -14.53 -30.82
N LEU A 59 59.10 -15.37 -29.78
CA LEU A 59 58.08 -15.42 -28.72
C LEU A 59 58.00 -14.09 -27.94
N GLN A 60 59.13 -13.44 -27.67
CA GLN A 60 59.14 -12.11 -27.04
C GLN A 60 58.48 -11.06 -27.91
N TYR A 61 58.76 -11.03 -29.22
CA TYR A 61 58.10 -10.11 -30.14
C TYR A 61 56.59 -10.35 -30.21
N VAL A 62 56.15 -11.61 -30.28
CA VAL A 62 54.71 -11.96 -30.27
C VAL A 62 54.06 -11.50 -28.96
N ALA A 63 54.70 -11.70 -27.82
CA ALA A 63 54.18 -11.25 -26.53
C ALA A 63 54.03 -9.72 -26.47
N ILE A 64 55.02 -8.96 -26.97
CA ILE A 64 54.94 -7.49 -27.03
C ILE A 64 53.79 -7.05 -27.95
N VAL A 65 53.64 -7.66 -29.12
CA VAL A 65 52.54 -7.33 -30.05
C VAL A 65 51.18 -7.62 -29.42
N LEU A 66 51.02 -8.76 -28.73
CA LEU A 66 49.79 -9.09 -28.01
C LEU A 66 49.49 -8.08 -26.89
N LEU A 67 50.52 -7.65 -26.14
CA LEU A 67 50.37 -6.61 -25.11
C LEU A 67 49.95 -5.26 -25.70
N LEU A 68 50.52 -4.87 -26.84
CA LEU A 68 50.12 -3.63 -27.53
C LEU A 68 48.67 -3.70 -28.04
N ILE A 69 48.26 -4.85 -28.60
CA ILE A 69 46.86 -5.07 -29.01
C ILE A 69 45.92 -5.02 -27.79
N GLN A 70 46.32 -5.61 -26.68
CA GLN A 70 45.53 -5.56 -25.45
C GLN A 70 45.43 -4.14 -24.89
N CYS A 71 46.54 -3.38 -24.88
CA CYS A 71 46.56 -1.97 -24.49
C CYS A 71 45.62 -1.14 -25.38
N TYR A 72 45.70 -1.33 -26.70
CA TYR A 72 44.83 -0.65 -27.66
C TYR A 72 43.34 -0.95 -27.39
N ARG A 73 42.99 -2.23 -27.18
CA ARG A 73 41.61 -2.62 -26.83
C ARG A 73 41.16 -2.04 -25.50
N THR A 74 42.03 -1.96 -24.50
CA THR A 74 41.69 -1.32 -23.23
C THR A 74 41.51 0.18 -23.37
N THR A 75 42.33 0.87 -24.18
CA THR A 75 42.17 2.30 -24.42
C THR A 75 40.88 2.63 -25.15
N GLU A 76 40.45 1.80 -26.11
CA GLU A 76 39.13 1.98 -26.75
C GLU A 76 37.98 1.80 -25.76
N LYS A 77 38.04 0.79 -24.89
CA LYS A 77 37.02 0.59 -23.85
C LYS A 77 36.96 1.75 -22.86
N VAL A 78 38.11 2.25 -22.42
CA VAL A 78 38.20 3.42 -21.52
C VAL A 78 37.67 4.68 -22.20
N SER A 79 38.02 4.89 -23.48
CA SER A 79 37.52 6.02 -24.26
C SER A 79 35.99 5.96 -24.42
N SER A 80 35.44 4.78 -24.72
CA SER A 80 33.98 4.57 -24.81
C SER A 80 33.29 4.81 -23.46
N ALA A 81 33.85 4.29 -22.36
CA ALA A 81 33.31 4.50 -21.02
C ALA A 81 33.34 5.98 -20.60
N ASN A 82 34.42 6.71 -20.91
CA ASN A 82 34.51 8.15 -20.67
C ASN A 82 33.45 8.91 -21.46
N LYS A 83 33.22 8.55 -22.72
CA LYS A 83 32.15 9.16 -23.54
C LYS A 83 30.78 8.94 -22.92
N SER A 84 30.47 7.72 -22.46
CA SER A 84 29.21 7.44 -21.76
C SER A 84 29.09 8.19 -20.43
N LEU A 85 30.20 8.36 -19.70
CA LEU A 85 30.20 9.11 -18.45
C LEU A 85 29.94 10.60 -18.67
N THR A 86 30.52 11.20 -19.73
CA THR A 86 30.22 12.58 -20.12
C THR A 86 28.75 12.75 -20.53
N GLN A 87 28.20 11.82 -21.32
CA GLN A 87 26.78 11.86 -21.69
C GLN A 87 25.86 11.73 -20.47
N LEU A 88 26.21 10.86 -19.52
CA LEU A 88 25.44 10.70 -18.28
C LEU A 88 25.50 11.98 -17.43
N GLN A 89 26.65 12.66 -17.40
CA GLN A 89 26.81 13.92 -16.70
C GLN A 89 26.00 15.06 -17.35
N GLU A 90 26.00 15.15 -18.68
CA GLU A 90 25.16 16.10 -19.42
C GLU A 90 23.67 15.88 -19.14
N MET A 91 23.20 14.62 -19.18
CA MET A 91 21.83 14.27 -18.83
C MET A 91 21.49 14.60 -17.37
N TYR A 92 22.45 14.41 -16.45
CA TYR A 92 22.27 14.77 -15.05
C TYR A 92 22.11 16.28 -14.87
N ASP A 93 22.95 17.08 -15.52
CA ASP A 93 22.89 18.54 -15.45
C ASP A 93 21.59 19.08 -16.09
N GLU A 94 21.14 18.49 -17.21
CA GLU A 94 19.85 18.82 -17.84
C GLU A 94 18.68 18.54 -16.89
N THR A 95 18.63 17.32 -16.31
CA THR A 95 17.59 16.93 -15.35
C THR A 95 17.62 17.80 -14.09
N HIS A 96 18.80 18.19 -13.61
CA HIS A 96 18.95 19.07 -12.45
C HIS A 96 18.41 20.47 -12.71
N ASN A 97 18.68 21.04 -13.90
CA ASN A 97 18.15 22.35 -14.28
C ASN A 97 16.62 22.31 -14.44
N GLU A 98 16.07 21.24 -15.01
CA GLU A 98 14.62 21.05 -15.06
C GLU A 98 13.99 20.98 -13.66
N LEU A 99 14.64 20.30 -12.71
CA LEU A 99 14.19 20.28 -11.31
C LEU A 99 14.16 21.66 -10.66
N LEU A 100 15.16 22.51 -10.92
CA LEU A 100 15.19 23.88 -10.40
C LEU A 100 14.05 24.74 -10.96
N VAL A 101 13.76 24.61 -12.27
CA VAL A 101 12.62 25.32 -12.89
C VAL A 101 11.30 24.85 -12.29
N LEU A 102 11.14 23.54 -12.07
CA LEU A 102 9.95 22.99 -11.43
C LEU A 102 9.80 23.43 -9.97
N GLU A 103 10.90 23.61 -9.24
CA GLU A 103 10.89 24.13 -7.86
C GLU A 103 10.40 25.59 -7.84
N ASP A 104 10.91 26.44 -8.73
CA ASP A 104 10.45 27.83 -8.89
C ASP A 104 8.96 27.90 -9.30
N GLU A 105 8.52 27.03 -10.22
CA GLU A 105 7.12 26.93 -10.62
C GLU A 105 6.22 26.46 -9.47
N LEU A 106 6.70 25.52 -8.64
CA LEU A 106 5.99 25.04 -7.45
C LEU A 106 5.86 26.13 -6.38
N ASP A 107 6.91 26.93 -6.18
CA ASP A 107 6.88 28.07 -5.28
C ASP A 107 5.92 29.17 -5.77
N GLY A 108 5.94 29.47 -7.07
CA GLY A 108 4.97 30.37 -7.70
C GLY A 108 3.53 29.89 -7.54
N ALA A 109 3.29 28.59 -7.77
CA ALA A 109 1.97 27.98 -7.57
C ALA A 109 1.51 28.01 -6.11
N HIS A 110 2.43 27.81 -5.15
CA HIS A 110 2.15 27.97 -3.73
C HIS A 110 1.74 29.40 -3.36
N GLU A 111 2.43 30.41 -3.89
CA GLU A 111 2.10 31.81 -3.65
C GLU A 111 0.70 32.14 -4.20
N ASP A 112 0.39 31.68 -5.42
CA ASP A 112 -0.91 31.90 -6.05
C ASP A 112 -2.03 31.15 -5.32
N PHE A 113 -1.77 29.93 -4.85
CA PHE A 113 -2.71 29.18 -4.01
C PHE A 113 -2.98 29.92 -2.71
N HIS A 114 -1.94 30.45 -2.05
CA HIS A 114 -2.10 31.24 -0.83
C HIS A 114 -2.90 32.53 -1.08
N LYS A 115 -2.64 33.23 -2.19
CA LYS A 115 -3.44 34.41 -2.60
C LYS A 115 -4.91 34.04 -2.83
N LEU A 116 -5.18 32.92 -3.49
CA LEU A 116 -6.53 32.43 -3.74
C LEU A 116 -7.23 32.04 -2.43
N GLN A 117 -6.54 31.33 -1.55
CA GLN A 117 -7.02 30.97 -0.22
C GLN A 117 -7.40 32.23 0.55
N MET A 118 -6.52 33.24 0.62
CA MET A 118 -6.81 34.50 1.30
C MET A 118 -8.00 35.26 0.68
N LYS A 119 -8.14 35.26 -0.65
CA LYS A 119 -9.31 35.85 -1.33
C LYS A 119 -10.61 35.12 -0.98
N LEU A 120 -10.60 33.79 -0.96
CA LEU A 120 -11.77 32.98 -0.57
C LEU A 120 -12.15 33.22 0.90
N LEU A 121 -11.16 33.30 1.79
CA LEU A 121 -11.36 33.57 3.21
C LEU A 121 -11.89 34.99 3.47
N ALA A 122 -11.38 36.00 2.76
CA ALA A 122 -11.88 37.37 2.83
C ALA A 122 -13.34 37.47 2.36
N GLY A 123 -13.67 36.82 1.23
CA GLY A 123 -15.05 36.78 0.71
C GLY A 123 -16.03 36.10 1.67
N GLN A 124 -15.60 35.06 2.37
CA GLN A 124 -16.45 34.33 3.32
C GLN A 124 -16.61 35.01 4.70
N SER A 125 -15.65 35.86 5.11
CA SER A 125 -15.67 36.53 6.41
C SER A 125 -16.40 37.87 6.41
N GLY A 126 -16.86 38.34 5.24
CA GLY A 126 -17.53 39.64 5.09
C GLY A 126 -16.59 40.84 5.26
N ILE A 127 -15.28 40.61 5.38
CA ILE A 127 -14.27 41.67 5.49
C ILE A 127 -13.93 42.14 4.07
N LYS A 128 -14.29 43.39 3.74
CA LYS A 128 -13.88 44.03 2.49
C LYS A 128 -12.41 44.42 2.56
N LEU A 129 -11.51 43.47 2.33
CA LEU A 129 -10.09 43.76 2.10
C LEU A 129 -9.90 44.19 0.63
N THR A 130 -9.40 45.41 0.43
CA THR A 130 -9.06 45.96 -0.89
C THR A 130 -7.80 45.30 -1.46
N HIS A 131 -6.81 44.97 -0.63
CA HIS A 131 -5.63 44.19 -1.04
C HIS A 131 -5.07 43.31 0.10
N PRO A 132 -4.76 42.01 -0.12
CA PRO A 132 -4.17 41.12 0.90
C PRO A 132 -2.82 41.59 1.46
N SER A 133 -2.09 42.41 0.70
CA SER A 133 -0.79 42.96 1.10
C SER A 133 -0.88 44.05 2.17
N GLU A 134 -2.06 44.63 2.37
CA GLU A 134 -2.29 45.73 3.34
C GLU A 134 -2.81 45.23 4.70
N ALA A 135 -3.12 43.93 4.84
CA ALA A 135 -3.60 43.35 6.08
C ALA A 135 -2.49 43.38 7.15
N THR A 136 -2.78 44.02 8.28
CA THR A 136 -1.89 44.02 9.45
C THR A 136 -1.75 42.62 10.04
N ASP A 137 -0.72 42.38 10.86
CA ASP A 137 -0.55 41.09 11.54
C ASP A 137 -1.77 40.75 12.41
N GLU A 138 -2.40 41.76 13.03
CA GLU A 138 -3.63 41.61 13.82
C GLU A 138 -4.83 41.21 12.95
N ASP A 139 -4.98 41.79 11.75
CA ASP A 139 -6.03 41.41 10.80
C ASP A 139 -5.86 39.96 10.34
N ARG A 140 -4.61 39.54 10.08
CA ARG A 140 -4.29 38.17 9.68
C ARG A 140 -4.63 37.18 10.79
N GLU A 141 -4.27 37.48 12.03
CA GLU A 141 -4.62 36.65 13.19
C GLU A 141 -6.15 36.53 13.36
N LEU A 142 -6.87 37.65 13.21
CA LEU A 142 -8.33 37.66 13.29
C LEU A 142 -8.99 36.83 12.17
N ILE A 143 -8.47 36.90 10.94
CA ILE A 143 -8.95 36.09 9.81
C ILE A 143 -8.71 34.61 10.10
N VAL A 144 -7.48 34.22 10.48
CA VAL A 144 -7.14 32.84 10.80
C VAL A 144 -8.03 32.29 11.90
N LYS A 145 -8.25 33.06 12.98
CA LYS A 145 -9.15 32.69 14.08
C LYS A 145 -10.57 32.43 13.59
N LYS A 146 -11.16 33.33 12.81
CA LYS A 146 -12.51 33.15 12.25
C LYS A 146 -12.62 31.93 11.33
N VAL A 147 -11.55 31.60 10.62
CA VAL A 147 -11.51 30.43 9.73
C VAL A 147 -11.47 29.15 10.53
N ILE A 148 -10.65 29.08 11.58
CA ILE A 148 -10.61 27.95 12.51
C ILE A 148 -11.98 27.76 13.16
N GLU A 149 -12.56 28.81 13.74
CA GLU A 149 -13.90 28.76 14.36
C GLU A 149 -14.98 28.26 13.38
N LYS A 150 -14.91 28.68 12.12
CA LYS A 150 -15.84 28.21 11.08
C LYS A 150 -15.61 26.75 10.71
N GLN A 151 -14.35 26.31 10.59
CA GLN A 151 -13.99 24.92 10.32
C GLN A 151 -14.44 24.01 11.47
N ASP A 152 -14.27 24.46 12.71
CA ASP A 152 -14.71 23.74 13.91
C ASP A 152 -16.24 23.59 13.90
N HIS A 153 -16.98 24.68 13.68
CA HIS A 153 -18.44 24.63 13.58
C HIS A 153 -18.94 23.75 12.42
N GLN A 154 -18.25 23.74 11.27
CA GLN A 154 -18.57 22.83 10.17
C GLN A 154 -18.30 21.37 10.55
N SER A 155 -17.21 21.11 11.24
CA SER A 155 -16.83 19.78 11.71
C SER A 155 -17.84 19.25 12.74
N GLU A 156 -18.27 20.08 13.68
CA GLU A 156 -19.34 19.76 14.64
C GLU A 156 -20.66 19.45 13.94
N ARG A 157 -21.04 20.24 12.94
CA ARG A 157 -22.26 20.00 12.16
C ARG A 157 -22.19 18.69 11.38
N ILE A 158 -21.05 18.39 10.77
CA ILE A 158 -20.81 17.12 10.06
C ILE A 158 -20.91 15.96 11.07
N SER A 159 -20.26 16.06 12.23
CA SER A 159 -20.33 15.02 13.27
C SER A 159 -21.76 14.81 13.76
N SER A 160 -22.53 15.88 13.98
CA SER A 160 -23.94 15.78 14.35
C SER A 160 -24.78 15.11 13.26
N LEU A 161 -24.51 15.40 11.99
CA LEU A 161 -25.20 14.77 10.87
C LEU A 161 -24.86 13.29 10.77
N GLN A 162 -23.58 12.92 10.92
CA GLN A 162 -23.13 11.53 10.95
C GLN A 162 -23.82 10.75 12.07
N LYS A 163 -23.85 11.28 13.31
CA LYS A 163 -24.54 10.66 14.44
C LYS A 163 -26.04 10.46 14.20
N SER A 164 -26.69 11.48 13.63
CA SER A 164 -28.11 11.38 13.25
C SER A 164 -28.34 10.28 12.22
N LEU A 165 -27.47 10.20 11.20
CA LEU A 165 -27.55 9.18 10.17
C LEU A 165 -27.27 7.77 10.72
N GLN A 166 -26.26 7.61 11.58
CA GLN A 166 -25.99 6.36 12.29
C GLN A 166 -27.21 5.91 13.09
N LYS A 167 -27.86 6.83 13.83
CA LYS A 167 -29.05 6.49 14.60
C LYS A 167 -30.21 6.07 13.71
N SER A 168 -30.39 6.73 12.57
CA SER A 168 -31.38 6.35 11.56
C SER A 168 -31.11 4.95 11.02
N TYR A 169 -29.86 4.61 10.70
CA TYR A 169 -29.49 3.28 10.22
C TYR A 169 -29.64 2.19 11.29
N GLU A 170 -29.32 2.47 12.55
CA GLU A 170 -29.55 1.54 13.67
C GLU A 170 -31.03 1.12 13.74
N ILE A 171 -31.94 2.11 13.72
CA ILE A 171 -33.39 1.87 13.72
C ILE A 171 -33.82 1.07 12.49
N GLU A 172 -33.27 1.43 11.33
CA GLU A 172 -33.63 0.80 10.06
C GLU A 172 -33.13 -0.66 9.96
N ILE A 173 -31.94 -0.96 10.50
CA ILE A 173 -31.44 -2.33 10.63
C ILE A 173 -32.42 -3.15 11.49
N ASP A 174 -32.77 -2.64 12.67
CA ASP A 174 -33.68 -3.34 13.57
C ASP A 174 -35.06 -3.55 12.93
N ARG A 175 -35.54 -2.58 12.15
CA ARG A 175 -36.82 -2.65 11.43
C ARG A 175 -36.80 -3.68 10.30
N ARG A 176 -35.73 -3.72 9.48
CA ARG A 176 -35.65 -4.58 8.29
C ARG A 176 -35.13 -5.98 8.59
N PHE A 177 -34.05 -6.07 9.37
CA PHE A 177 -33.31 -7.31 9.59
C PHE A 177 -33.53 -7.88 11.01
N GLY A 178 -34.11 -7.09 11.92
CA GLY A 178 -34.32 -7.45 13.32
C GLY A 178 -33.13 -7.09 14.21
N GLN A 179 -33.22 -7.44 15.49
CA GLN A 179 -32.13 -7.22 16.44
C GLN A 179 -30.92 -8.09 16.11
N GLY A 180 -29.73 -7.50 16.14
CA GLY A 180 -28.46 -8.20 15.93
C GLY A 180 -28.02 -9.07 17.13
N PRO A 181 -26.84 -9.71 17.04
CA PRO A 181 -25.90 -9.65 15.92
C PRO A 181 -26.43 -10.39 14.68
N HIS A 182 -26.09 -9.85 13.51
CA HIS A 182 -26.47 -10.41 12.21
C HIS A 182 -25.38 -11.33 11.68
N TYR A 183 -25.78 -12.37 10.95
CA TYR A 183 -24.85 -13.34 10.36
C TYR A 183 -25.07 -13.46 8.86
N VAL A 184 -23.99 -13.46 8.10
CA VAL A 184 -24.00 -13.68 6.66
C VAL A 184 -23.19 -14.94 6.35
N GLU A 185 -23.79 -15.86 5.60
CA GLU A 185 -23.12 -17.08 5.13
C GLU A 185 -22.83 -16.96 3.63
N PHE A 186 -21.55 -17.10 3.29
CA PHE A 186 -21.08 -17.23 1.92
C PHE A 186 -20.94 -18.70 1.54
N SER A 187 -21.55 -19.09 0.42
CA SER A 187 -21.26 -20.35 -0.25
C SER A 187 -20.12 -20.15 -1.24
N LEU A 188 -18.97 -20.78 -0.98
CA LEU A 188 -17.74 -20.57 -1.72
C LEU A 188 -17.36 -21.78 -2.57
N THR A 189 -16.65 -21.55 -3.67
CA THR A 189 -15.83 -22.58 -4.31
C THR A 189 -14.37 -22.20 -4.21
N VAL A 190 -13.59 -23.10 -3.60
CA VAL A 190 -12.15 -22.96 -3.38
C VAL A 190 -11.48 -24.19 -3.96
N ASN A 191 -10.63 -24.02 -4.98
CA ASN A 191 -9.96 -25.14 -5.67
C ASN A 191 -10.94 -26.23 -6.15
N GLY A 192 -12.10 -25.83 -6.67
CA GLY A 192 -13.17 -26.75 -7.11
C GLY A 192 -14.01 -27.35 -5.98
N ASN A 193 -13.61 -27.21 -4.72
CA ASN A 193 -14.34 -27.73 -3.57
C ASN A 193 -15.36 -26.71 -3.06
N LYS A 194 -16.58 -27.18 -2.76
CA LYS A 194 -17.60 -26.36 -2.09
C LYS A 194 -17.22 -26.17 -0.62
N LYS A 195 -17.19 -24.92 -0.18
CA LYS A 195 -16.90 -24.51 1.19
C LYS A 195 -17.94 -23.48 1.63
N PHE A 196 -18.00 -23.19 2.92
CA PHE A 196 -18.81 -22.10 3.43
C PHE A 196 -18.00 -21.30 4.44
N MET A 197 -18.33 -20.02 4.55
CA MET A 197 -17.76 -19.09 5.52
C MET A 197 -18.91 -18.28 6.09
N THR A 198 -18.97 -18.16 7.41
CA THR A 198 -19.96 -17.33 8.10
C THR A 198 -19.28 -16.19 8.80
N ILE A 199 -19.80 -15.00 8.58
CA ILE A 199 -19.32 -13.77 9.18
C ILE A 199 -20.39 -13.20 10.11
N GLU A 200 -19.95 -12.66 11.24
CA GLU A 200 -20.75 -11.93 12.20
C GLU A 200 -20.57 -10.44 11.96
N MET A 201 -21.66 -9.70 11.83
CA MET A 201 -21.62 -8.24 11.72
C MET A 201 -21.23 -7.60 13.05
N ALA A 202 -20.60 -6.44 13.00
CA ALA A 202 -20.41 -5.58 14.15
C ALA A 202 -21.77 -5.23 14.81
N PRO A 203 -21.80 -4.93 16.12
CA PRO A 203 -23.05 -4.55 16.78
C PRO A 203 -23.72 -3.34 16.10
N ASN A 204 -25.05 -3.36 15.99
CA ASN A 204 -25.83 -2.33 15.30
C ASN A 204 -25.59 -0.91 15.85
N HIS A 205 -25.24 -0.76 17.13
CA HIS A 205 -24.97 0.55 17.74
C HIS A 205 -23.51 1.03 17.57
N VAL A 206 -22.61 0.15 17.10
CA VAL A 206 -21.18 0.47 16.91
C VAL A 206 -20.90 0.89 15.47
N MET A 207 -21.39 0.10 14.50
CA MET A 207 -21.18 0.35 13.05
C MET A 207 -22.50 0.31 12.24
N PRO A 208 -23.58 1.00 12.67
CA PRO A 208 -24.89 0.90 12.03
C PRO A 208 -24.86 1.21 10.53
N HIS A 209 -24.13 2.23 10.11
CA HIS A 209 -24.15 2.67 8.72
C HIS A 209 -23.49 1.65 7.79
N SER A 210 -22.34 1.12 8.19
CA SER A 210 -21.58 0.12 7.42
C SER A 210 -22.30 -1.22 7.39
N VAL A 211 -22.80 -1.67 8.54
CA VAL A 211 -23.58 -2.92 8.66
C VAL A 211 -24.84 -2.85 7.81
N TYR A 212 -25.58 -1.76 7.87
CA TYR A 212 -26.79 -1.59 7.06
C TYR A 212 -26.51 -1.71 5.57
N ASN A 213 -25.55 -0.93 5.06
CA ASN A 213 -25.19 -0.96 3.63
C ASN A 213 -24.73 -2.35 3.19
N PHE A 214 -23.96 -3.05 4.03
CA PHE A 214 -23.53 -4.40 3.73
C PHE A 214 -24.72 -5.37 3.66
N LEU A 215 -25.61 -5.37 4.65
CA LEU A 215 -26.80 -6.24 4.65
C LEU A 215 -27.73 -5.94 3.47
N ASP A 216 -27.88 -4.67 3.09
CA ASP A 216 -28.64 -4.24 1.91
C ASP A 216 -28.04 -4.79 0.61
N MET A 217 -26.70 -4.78 0.48
CA MET A 217 -26.00 -5.41 -0.64
C MET A 217 -26.23 -6.94 -0.70
N ILE A 218 -26.32 -7.60 0.46
CA ILE A 218 -26.60 -9.04 0.54
C ILE A 218 -28.03 -9.34 0.11
N GLU A 219 -29.03 -8.58 0.58
CA GLU A 219 -30.42 -8.75 0.18
C GLU A 219 -30.62 -8.54 -1.34
N ASN A 220 -29.89 -7.56 -1.91
CA ASN A 220 -29.89 -7.27 -3.35
C ASN A 220 -28.97 -8.19 -4.18
N LYS A 221 -28.39 -9.24 -3.59
CA LYS A 221 -27.52 -10.24 -4.27
C LYS A 221 -26.35 -9.62 -5.03
N VAL A 222 -25.83 -8.49 -4.54
CA VAL A 222 -24.69 -7.78 -5.15
C VAL A 222 -23.46 -8.69 -5.18
N TRP A 223 -23.27 -9.52 -4.15
CA TRP A 223 -22.12 -10.41 -3.99
C TRP A 223 -22.27 -11.81 -4.61
N ASP A 224 -23.44 -12.15 -5.16
CA ASP A 224 -23.64 -13.44 -5.82
C ASP A 224 -22.81 -13.54 -7.10
N ASN A 225 -22.18 -14.69 -7.33
CA ASN A 225 -21.28 -14.96 -8.47
C ASN A 225 -20.11 -13.96 -8.58
N THR A 226 -19.58 -13.52 -7.45
CA THR A 226 -18.38 -12.66 -7.40
C THR A 226 -17.14 -13.43 -6.99
N ILE A 227 -15.98 -12.76 -6.91
CA ILE A 227 -14.70 -13.41 -6.62
C ILE A 227 -13.94 -12.76 -5.47
N PHE A 228 -13.18 -13.58 -4.75
CA PHE A 228 -12.09 -13.15 -3.89
C PHE A 228 -10.77 -13.14 -4.66
N THR A 229 -9.96 -12.11 -4.42
CA THR A 229 -8.64 -11.89 -5.02
C THR A 229 -7.62 -11.56 -3.93
N TYR A 230 -6.36 -11.94 -4.12
CA TYR A 230 -5.29 -11.57 -3.19
C TYR A 230 -4.80 -10.15 -3.46
N ARG A 231 -4.63 -9.32 -2.42
CA ARG A 231 -4.00 -8.00 -2.53
C ARG A 231 -3.08 -7.73 -1.33
N ASN A 232 -1.78 -7.91 -1.54
CA ASN A 232 -0.69 -7.62 -0.58
C ASN A 232 -0.86 -8.29 0.79
N HIS A 233 -1.65 -7.68 1.69
CA HIS A 233 -1.85 -8.08 3.09
C HIS A 233 -3.32 -8.35 3.44
N VAL A 234 -4.22 -8.32 2.46
CA VAL A 234 -5.64 -8.62 2.61
C VAL A 234 -6.15 -9.54 1.49
N VAL A 235 -7.27 -10.23 1.73
CA VAL A 235 -8.03 -10.91 0.67
C VAL A 235 -9.25 -10.06 0.33
N SER A 236 -9.29 -9.52 -0.89
CA SER A 236 -10.34 -8.58 -1.32
C SER A 236 -11.43 -9.29 -2.11
N ALA A 237 -12.69 -9.05 -1.74
CA ALA A 237 -13.85 -9.33 -2.58
C ALA A 237 -14.02 -8.18 -3.58
N ALA A 238 -14.08 -8.52 -4.87
CA ALA A 238 -14.30 -7.58 -5.94
C ALA A 238 -15.62 -7.87 -6.66
N LEU A 239 -16.31 -6.82 -7.11
CA LEU A 239 -17.47 -6.95 -8.01
C LEU A 239 -17.05 -7.36 -9.43
N MET A 240 -16.45 -8.54 -9.52
CA MET A 240 -16.01 -9.18 -10.75
C MET A 240 -16.62 -10.57 -10.84
N ASP A 241 -16.97 -11.02 -12.05
CA ASP A 241 -17.46 -12.37 -12.28
C ASP A 241 -16.31 -13.41 -12.28
N ASN A 242 -16.66 -14.69 -12.48
CA ASN A 242 -15.70 -15.79 -12.57
C ASN A 242 -14.72 -15.70 -13.75
N GLN A 243 -14.91 -14.74 -14.66
CA GLN A 243 -14.02 -14.46 -15.78
C GLN A 243 -13.20 -13.18 -15.53
N MET A 244 -13.20 -12.68 -14.28
CA MET A 244 -12.55 -11.44 -13.84
C MET A 244 -13.03 -10.20 -14.60
N ARG A 245 -14.26 -10.21 -15.12
CA ARG A 245 -14.88 -9.06 -15.77
C ARG A 245 -15.69 -8.29 -14.74
N PRO A 246 -15.74 -6.95 -14.80
CA PRO A 246 -16.61 -6.16 -13.93
C PRO A 246 -18.05 -6.68 -14.03
N LYS A 247 -18.66 -7.00 -12.89
CA LYS A 247 -20.06 -7.39 -12.83
C LYS A 247 -20.90 -6.16 -13.16
N ASN A 248 -21.85 -6.29 -14.09
CA ASN A 248 -22.81 -5.22 -14.37
C ASN A 248 -23.82 -5.16 -13.21
N VAL A 249 -23.46 -4.38 -12.19
CA VAL A 249 -24.32 -4.04 -11.07
C VAL A 249 -24.91 -2.67 -11.37
N ASP A 250 -26.23 -2.55 -11.25
CA ASP A 250 -26.93 -1.27 -11.36
C ASP A 250 -26.18 -0.20 -10.56
N GLU A 251 -25.95 0.97 -11.17
CA GLU A 251 -25.22 2.06 -10.51
C GLU A 251 -25.89 2.47 -9.20
N SER A 252 -27.23 2.37 -9.12
CA SER A 252 -27.98 2.60 -7.88
C SER A 252 -27.67 1.60 -6.77
N LEU A 253 -27.15 0.42 -7.14
CA LEU A 253 -26.71 -0.66 -6.25
C LEU A 253 -25.19 -0.68 -6.03
N GLN A 254 -24.43 0.29 -6.56
CA GLN A 254 -23.00 0.42 -6.25
C GLN A 254 -22.73 0.99 -4.85
N HIS A 255 -23.68 0.79 -3.91
CA HIS A 255 -23.74 1.25 -2.52
C HIS A 255 -22.40 1.74 -1.98
N LYS A 256 -22.19 3.06 -2.10
CA LYS A 256 -21.08 3.74 -1.45
C LYS A 256 -21.54 4.25 -0.10
N LEU A 257 -20.71 4.08 0.90
CA LEU A 257 -20.93 4.67 2.20
C LEU A 257 -20.96 6.20 2.09
N ALA A 258 -21.90 6.83 2.81
CA ALA A 258 -21.99 8.28 2.89
C ALA A 258 -20.77 8.95 3.55
N PHE A 259 -20.09 8.23 4.46
CA PHE A 259 -18.88 8.63 5.15
C PHE A 259 -18.12 7.40 5.66
N PRO A 260 -16.79 7.50 5.90
CA PRO A 260 -16.04 6.43 6.54
C PRO A 260 -16.45 6.34 8.02
N GLU A 261 -17.15 5.27 8.38
CA GLU A 261 -17.53 4.99 9.77
C GLU A 261 -16.44 4.16 10.44
N TYR A 262 -16.07 4.48 11.67
CA TYR A 262 -15.01 3.77 12.39
C TYR A 262 -15.29 3.74 13.89
N SER A 263 -14.91 2.64 14.55
CA SER A 263 -14.95 2.49 16.00
C SER A 263 -13.79 1.61 16.48
N HIS A 264 -13.12 2.02 17.55
CA HIS A 264 -12.10 1.22 18.23
C HIS A 264 -12.65 -0.05 18.89
N GLU A 265 -13.98 -0.15 19.08
CA GLU A 265 -14.61 -1.38 19.58
C GLU A 265 -14.63 -2.49 18.50
N PHE A 266 -14.31 -2.15 17.25
CA PHE A 266 -14.30 -3.07 16.13
C PHE A 266 -13.14 -2.76 15.18
N ASP A 267 -11.92 -2.98 15.67
CA ASP A 267 -10.67 -2.70 14.95
C ASP A 267 -10.36 -3.73 13.83
N HIS A 268 -9.26 -3.51 13.09
CA HIS A 268 -8.87 -4.29 11.91
C HIS A 268 -8.01 -5.51 12.27
N ASP A 269 -8.48 -6.34 13.20
CA ASP A 269 -7.78 -7.55 13.63
C ASP A 269 -7.73 -8.63 12.54
N GLU A 270 -6.94 -9.69 12.72
CA GLU A 270 -6.98 -10.85 11.82
C GLU A 270 -8.41 -11.41 11.72
N PHE A 271 -8.82 -11.78 10.49
CA PHE A 271 -10.15 -12.29 10.15
C PHE A 271 -11.32 -11.30 10.27
N THR A 272 -11.04 -10.03 10.57
CA THR A 272 -12.03 -8.96 10.45
C THR A 272 -12.22 -8.56 8.98
N ILE A 273 -13.33 -7.90 8.70
CA ILE A 273 -13.78 -7.54 7.36
C ILE A 273 -14.06 -6.05 7.33
N GLY A 274 -13.42 -5.36 6.38
CA GLY A 274 -13.59 -3.93 6.17
C GLY A 274 -13.91 -3.58 4.73
N PHE A 275 -14.53 -2.42 4.52
CA PHE A 275 -14.70 -1.84 3.19
C PHE A 275 -13.39 -1.24 2.71
N ALA A 276 -13.09 -1.35 1.41
CA ALA A 276 -12.00 -0.60 0.80
C ALA A 276 -12.49 0.84 0.54
N GLY A 277 -12.07 1.79 1.37
CA GLY A 277 -12.59 3.16 1.36
C GLY A 277 -14.09 3.20 1.63
N LEU A 278 -14.86 3.80 0.71
CA LEU A 278 -16.32 3.90 0.82
C LEU A 278 -17.08 2.70 0.23
N GLY A 279 -16.39 1.62 -0.15
CA GLY A 279 -16.99 0.45 -0.80
C GLY A 279 -17.24 0.63 -2.31
N PRO A 280 -18.01 -0.27 -2.95
CA PRO A 280 -18.65 -1.44 -2.35
C PRO A 280 -17.66 -2.59 -2.09
N ASN A 281 -16.49 -2.60 -2.73
CA ASN A 281 -15.46 -3.63 -2.51
C ASN A 281 -15.10 -3.73 -1.02
N PHE A 282 -14.98 -4.96 -0.52
CA PHE A 282 -14.55 -5.23 0.84
C PHE A 282 -13.35 -6.16 0.84
N TYR A 283 -12.74 -6.32 2.00
CA TYR A 283 -11.61 -7.21 2.19
C TYR A 283 -11.68 -7.90 3.55
N VAL A 284 -10.98 -9.02 3.65
CA VAL A 284 -10.74 -9.75 4.88
C VAL A 284 -9.28 -9.54 5.28
N ASN A 285 -9.07 -9.12 6.52
CA ASN A 285 -7.76 -8.97 7.11
C ASN A 285 -7.09 -10.33 7.31
N THR A 286 -5.86 -10.48 6.77
CA THR A 286 -5.08 -11.72 6.92
C THR A 286 -4.16 -11.70 8.14
N LYS A 287 -4.08 -10.58 8.84
CA LYS A 287 -3.35 -10.30 10.07
C LYS A 287 -3.96 -9.03 10.69
N ASP A 288 -3.54 -8.63 11.88
CA ASP A 288 -3.88 -7.31 12.41
C ASP A 288 -3.31 -6.22 11.48
N ASN A 289 -4.22 -5.39 10.96
CA ASN A 289 -3.91 -4.28 10.07
C ASN A 289 -4.46 -2.95 10.61
N SER A 290 -4.69 -2.84 11.92
CA SER A 290 -5.17 -1.60 12.57
C SER A 290 -4.22 -0.42 12.36
N SER A 291 -2.93 -0.68 12.16
CA SER A 291 -1.94 0.33 11.80
C SER A 291 -1.97 0.76 10.34
N LEU A 292 -2.61 0.01 9.44
CA LEU A 292 -2.64 0.29 8.00
C LEU A 292 -4.00 0.84 7.57
N HIS A 293 -5.08 0.32 8.14
CA HIS A 293 -6.46 0.64 7.76
C HIS A 293 -7.22 1.47 8.81
N GLY A 294 -6.61 1.71 9.98
CA GLY A 294 -7.16 2.60 11.00
C GLY A 294 -6.99 4.10 10.68
N PRO A 295 -7.54 4.98 11.53
CA PRO A 295 -7.64 6.41 11.30
C PRO A 295 -6.30 7.09 10.98
N GLY A 296 -6.25 7.80 9.86
CA GLY A 296 -5.14 8.68 9.48
C GLY A 296 -3.87 7.98 9.01
N LYS A 297 -3.91 6.65 8.82
CA LYS A 297 -2.72 5.85 8.46
C LYS A 297 -2.71 5.40 7.01
N GLN A 298 -3.81 5.62 6.28
CA GLN A 298 -3.94 5.19 4.90
C GLN A 298 -3.27 6.20 3.94
N PRO A 299 -2.58 5.74 2.87
CA PRO A 299 -2.01 6.65 1.86
C PRO A 299 -3.03 7.54 1.15
N HIS A 300 -4.32 7.14 1.18
CA HIS A 300 -5.42 7.86 0.57
C HIS A 300 -6.31 8.60 1.59
N ALA A 301 -5.93 8.60 2.88
CA ALA A 301 -6.60 9.39 3.91
C ALA A 301 -6.45 10.87 3.57
N LYS A 302 -7.58 11.57 3.40
CA LYS A 302 -7.61 13.03 3.20
C LYS A 302 -7.66 13.75 4.54
N LEU A 303 -8.27 13.12 5.54
CA LEU A 303 -8.40 13.62 6.90
C LEU A 303 -7.64 12.70 7.87
N MET A 304 -7.18 13.26 8.99
CA MET A 304 -6.53 12.48 10.06
C MET A 304 -7.42 11.37 10.64
N ASN A 305 -8.74 11.46 10.42
CA ASN A 305 -9.70 10.49 10.94
C ASN A 305 -10.25 9.56 9.84
N ASP A 306 -9.74 9.64 8.60
CA ASP A 306 -10.16 8.70 7.55
C ASP A 306 -9.60 7.31 7.85
N ALA A 307 -10.50 6.33 7.87
CA ALA A 307 -10.21 4.92 8.06
C ALA A 307 -11.10 4.09 7.14
N ASP A 308 -10.68 2.87 6.84
CA ASP A 308 -11.58 1.89 6.25
C ASP A 308 -12.61 1.45 7.31
N PRO A 309 -13.90 1.35 6.97
CA PRO A 309 -14.89 0.85 7.93
C PRO A 309 -14.76 -0.65 8.13
N CYS A 310 -14.43 -1.09 9.35
CA CYS A 310 -14.42 -2.49 9.76
C CYS A 310 -15.80 -2.87 10.34
N PHE A 311 -16.52 -3.78 9.69
CA PHE A 311 -17.96 -3.99 9.97
C PHE A 311 -18.37 -5.44 10.20
N ALA A 312 -17.46 -6.40 10.04
CA ALA A 312 -17.74 -7.80 10.31
C ALA A 312 -16.47 -8.60 10.67
N ARG A 313 -16.64 -9.83 11.14
CA ARG A 313 -15.55 -10.78 11.40
C ARG A 313 -15.94 -12.20 10.99
N ILE A 314 -14.99 -13.02 10.57
CA ILE A 314 -15.24 -14.44 10.32
C ILE A 314 -15.44 -15.13 11.68
N VAL A 315 -16.52 -15.91 11.79
CA VAL A 315 -16.83 -16.69 12.99
C VAL A 315 -16.87 -18.19 12.71
N ILE A 316 -17.20 -18.60 11.48
CA ILE A 316 -17.16 -20.00 11.04
C ILE A 316 -16.50 -20.06 9.67
N GLY A 317 -15.67 -21.09 9.45
CA GLY A 317 -15.02 -21.31 8.15
C GLY A 317 -13.63 -20.67 8.03
N HIS A 318 -12.92 -20.48 9.14
CA HIS A 318 -11.51 -20.07 9.13
C HIS A 318 -10.63 -21.03 8.30
N ASP A 319 -10.94 -22.33 8.29
CA ASP A 319 -10.26 -23.31 7.44
C ASP A 319 -10.47 -23.04 5.95
N ALA A 320 -11.70 -22.69 5.55
CA ALA A 320 -12.02 -22.32 4.18
C ALA A 320 -11.25 -21.07 3.76
N PHE A 321 -11.20 -20.05 4.63
CA PHE A 321 -10.43 -18.83 4.41
C PHE A 321 -8.92 -19.11 4.29
N ASN A 322 -8.35 -19.86 5.24
CA ASN A 322 -6.93 -20.21 5.22
C ASN A 322 -6.54 -21.01 3.98
N THR A 323 -7.42 -21.91 3.51
CA THR A 323 -7.19 -22.70 2.29
C THR A 323 -6.92 -21.82 1.06
N PHE A 324 -7.59 -20.66 0.94
CA PHE A 324 -7.34 -19.75 -0.19
C PHE A 324 -6.38 -18.60 0.12
N LYS A 325 -6.16 -18.26 1.39
CA LYS A 325 -5.08 -17.35 1.83
C LYS A 325 -3.69 -17.92 1.54
N GLU A 326 -3.50 -19.23 1.70
CA GLU A 326 -2.20 -19.91 1.55
C GLU A 326 -1.83 -20.26 0.09
N GLN A 327 -2.67 -19.90 -0.89
CA GLN A 327 -2.34 -20.19 -2.28
C GLN A 327 -1.08 -19.42 -2.72
N PRO A 328 -0.10 -20.08 -3.36
CA PRO A 328 1.16 -19.46 -3.73
C PRO A 328 0.92 -18.24 -4.64
N ASN A 329 1.54 -17.11 -4.27
CA ASN A 329 1.41 -15.75 -4.82
C ASN A 329 1.82 -15.56 -6.30
N GLY A 330 1.63 -16.57 -7.16
CA GLY A 330 2.02 -16.59 -8.57
C GLY A 330 1.13 -15.78 -9.52
N GLY A 331 0.73 -14.55 -9.16
CA GLY A 331 -0.03 -13.61 -9.99
C GLY A 331 -1.43 -13.24 -9.44
N ALA A 332 -2.10 -12.29 -10.11
CA ALA A 332 -3.48 -11.88 -9.82
C ALA A 332 -4.45 -13.04 -10.11
N ARG A 333 -4.57 -13.96 -9.15
CA ARG A 333 -5.40 -15.15 -9.25
C ARG A 333 -6.67 -14.96 -8.44
N GLN A 334 -7.77 -15.35 -9.05
CA GLN A 334 -9.02 -15.66 -8.38
C GLN A 334 -8.76 -16.74 -7.32
N LEU A 335 -9.00 -16.39 -6.05
CA LEU A 335 -8.77 -17.27 -4.91
C LEU A 335 -9.98 -18.17 -4.62
N ALA A 336 -11.16 -17.57 -4.70
CA ALA A 336 -12.43 -18.24 -4.46
C ALA A 336 -13.57 -17.54 -5.22
N THR A 337 -14.60 -18.29 -5.58
CA THR A 337 -15.87 -17.75 -6.08
C THR A 337 -16.89 -17.72 -4.96
N ILE A 338 -17.57 -16.58 -4.79
CA ILE A 338 -18.78 -16.44 -4.00
C ILE A 338 -19.96 -16.82 -4.88
N HIS A 339 -20.58 -17.98 -4.64
CA HIS A 339 -21.79 -18.38 -5.38
C HIS A 339 -23.01 -17.64 -4.87
N THR A 340 -23.19 -17.67 -3.55
CA THR A 340 -24.30 -17.00 -2.88
C THR A 340 -23.81 -16.37 -1.59
N ALA A 341 -24.39 -15.23 -1.25
CA ALA A 341 -24.28 -14.62 0.06
C ALA A 341 -25.68 -14.41 0.64
N LYS A 342 -25.94 -14.89 1.85
CA LYS A 342 -27.28 -14.83 2.46
C LYS A 342 -27.21 -14.47 3.94
N ILE A 343 -28.15 -13.65 4.37
CA ILE A 343 -28.39 -13.40 5.79
C ILE A 343 -28.99 -14.67 6.40
N ILE A 344 -28.45 -15.15 7.51
CA ILE A 344 -28.88 -16.38 8.17
C ILE A 344 -29.16 -16.15 9.65
N LYS A 345 -30.03 -17.00 10.22
CA LYS A 345 -30.13 -17.20 11.67
C LYS A 345 -29.30 -18.42 12.04
N LEU A 346 -28.35 -18.27 12.96
CA LEU A 346 -27.59 -19.41 13.44
C LEU A 346 -28.49 -20.38 14.22
N SER A 347 -28.31 -21.68 13.99
CA SER A 347 -28.92 -22.70 14.82
C SER A 347 -28.33 -22.64 16.24
N LYS A 348 -29.09 -23.10 17.24
CA LYS A 348 -28.62 -23.18 18.63
C LYS A 348 -27.30 -23.96 18.76
N GLU A 349 -27.15 -25.03 17.98
CA GLU A 349 -25.91 -25.82 17.93
C GLU A 349 -24.71 -25.00 17.42
N ARG A 350 -24.88 -24.24 16.33
CA ARG A 350 -23.82 -23.36 15.82
C ARG A 350 -23.47 -22.24 16.81
N GLN A 351 -24.48 -21.66 17.48
CA GLN A 351 -24.27 -20.67 18.54
C GLN A 351 -23.48 -21.25 19.72
N GLN A 352 -23.81 -22.46 20.16
CA GLN A 352 -23.06 -23.16 21.22
C GLN A 352 -21.62 -23.46 20.80
N LYS A 353 -21.41 -23.90 19.55
CA LYS A 353 -20.07 -24.13 19.01
C LYS A 353 -19.23 -22.85 19.00
N LEU A 354 -19.81 -21.72 18.58
CA LEU A 354 -19.15 -20.40 18.64
C LEU A 354 -18.81 -19.98 20.08
N ALA A 355 -19.75 -20.16 21.01
CA ALA A 355 -19.50 -19.85 22.42
C ALA A 355 -18.39 -20.72 23.02
N SER A 356 -18.18 -21.94 22.51
CA SER A 356 -17.09 -22.82 22.95
C SER A 356 -15.74 -22.51 22.30
N SER A 357 -15.70 -21.93 21.09
CA SER A 357 -14.43 -21.58 20.43
C SER A 357 -13.78 -20.31 20.96
N ASN A 358 -14.55 -19.47 21.65
CA ASN A 358 -14.08 -18.20 22.23
C ASN A 358 -13.62 -18.33 23.69
N LYS A 359 -13.63 -19.55 24.25
CA LYS A 359 -13.07 -19.88 25.56
C LYS A 359 -11.71 -20.53 25.37
#